data_AF-A0A850MFB7-F1
#
_entry.id   AF-A0A850MFB7-F1
#
_cell.length_a   1.000
_cell.length_b   1.000
_cell.length_c   1.000
_cell.angle_alpha   90.00
_cell.angle_beta   90.00
_cell.angle_gamma   90.00
#
_symmetry.space_group_name_H-M   'P 1'
#
loop_
_entity.id
_entity.type
_entity.pdbx_description
1 polymer ?
#
loop_
_entity_poly.entity_id
_entity_poly.type
_entity_poly.pdbx_seq_one_letter_code
_entity_poly.pdbx_strand_id
1 'polypeptide(L)'
;MEFEDKAKEAEKAGDYRSAINYYSQALAKLKIIDAEEDLQFKWGNLVGLLANLYTELGDFDNAISCYKDAIAKHKGSWAYLDKILRNMGENSSKLGLCFIIDLEYEEALGHFEKAIEYLERCLELEEQESIIPLVEQILLNFAFKIFCLFNLDRGYKEILPVLEKAVQLTAEHDLESFSSDLIEFSSAAIFKNIKDAYAIFKRKIQNATDGLPFRSVLQAVAIGLIWDFANQFIPQLRIQVKDKEDGDEGEIVLTRQCYEDMLLYGFSFANGKMPSSDFREVIALIVGKIKKGNVIVSNIVPMTSGTEKEVEFKDEHYAKAAEVNSEAAERDEFIVGWFHTHPNLGLFLSATDIFNQLGYQSLNEKAIAIEFDFTQLTPSNSGFAFFRLDDAKLATASYHTVKWRIKEPTKNFYSDCISLFSRILSDLNHTVLKNGQMPLAQLAKELGRSELLLEEIIPNLIELEHLPNLLYDPETKMISKSN
;
A
#
# COMPACT_ATOMS: atom_id res chain seq x y z
N MET A 1 -34.35 -1.80 -26.98
CA MET A 1 -34.48 -3.21 -27.43
C MET A 1 -33.23 -3.71 -28.15
N GLU A 2 -32.98 -3.47 -29.45
CA GLU A 2 -31.86 -4.15 -30.15
C GLU A 2 -30.47 -3.97 -29.50
N PHE A 3 -30.15 -2.80 -28.95
CA PHE A 3 -28.87 -2.59 -28.25
C PHE A 3 -28.84 -3.13 -26.82
N GLU A 4 -29.96 -3.10 -26.10
CA GLU A 4 -30.03 -3.67 -24.75
C GLU A 4 -29.87 -5.19 -24.76
N ASP A 5 -30.46 -5.86 -25.75
CA ASP A 5 -30.36 -7.30 -25.89
C ASP A 5 -28.92 -7.70 -26.26
N LYS A 6 -28.27 -6.96 -27.17
CA LYS A 6 -26.83 -7.13 -27.48
C LYS A 6 -25.94 -6.86 -26.27
N ALA A 7 -26.29 -5.88 -25.45
CA ALA A 7 -25.54 -5.58 -24.22
C ALA A 7 -25.63 -6.73 -23.21
N LYS A 8 -26.83 -7.28 -22.99
CA LYS A 8 -27.04 -8.44 -22.11
C LYS A 8 -26.35 -9.71 -22.62
N GLU A 9 -26.29 -9.90 -23.94
CA GLU A 9 -25.52 -11.00 -24.54
C GLU A 9 -24.01 -10.83 -24.31
N ALA A 10 -23.48 -9.62 -24.49
CA ALA A 10 -22.07 -9.32 -24.22
C ALA A 10 -21.73 -9.47 -22.72
N GLU A 11 -22.62 -9.05 -21.82
CA GLU A 11 -22.47 -9.22 -20.37
C GLU A 11 -22.40 -10.71 -19.98
N LYS A 12 -23.29 -11.56 -20.53
CA LYS A 12 -23.24 -13.02 -20.33
C LYS A 12 -21.97 -13.66 -20.86
N ALA A 13 -21.35 -13.06 -21.87
CA ALA A 13 -20.09 -13.50 -22.43
C ALA A 13 -18.85 -12.95 -21.70
N GLY A 14 -19.03 -12.09 -20.69
CA GLY A 14 -17.94 -11.41 -19.97
C GLY A 14 -17.28 -10.27 -20.77
N ASP A 15 -17.84 -9.88 -21.91
CA ASP A 15 -17.35 -8.77 -22.73
C ASP A 15 -17.96 -7.44 -22.27
N TYR A 16 -17.49 -6.96 -21.12
CA TYR A 16 -18.01 -5.75 -20.48
C TYR A 16 -17.76 -4.49 -21.31
N ARG A 17 -16.70 -4.43 -22.11
CA ARG A 17 -16.42 -3.28 -23.01
C ARG A 17 -17.46 -3.18 -24.11
N SER A 18 -17.82 -4.29 -24.74
CA SER A 18 -18.90 -4.31 -25.73
C SER A 18 -20.25 -4.02 -25.06
N ALA A 19 -20.50 -4.56 -23.87
CA ALA A 19 -21.72 -4.28 -23.11
C ALA A 19 -21.87 -2.78 -22.80
N ILE A 20 -20.80 -2.11 -22.35
CA ILE A 20 -20.78 -0.66 -22.12
C ILE A 20 -21.09 0.11 -23.41
N ASN A 21 -20.46 -0.26 -24.52
CA ASN A 21 -20.70 0.39 -25.81
C ASN A 21 -22.19 0.25 -26.23
N TYR A 22 -22.76 -0.95 -26.09
CA TYR A 22 -24.16 -1.20 -26.45
C TYR A 22 -25.14 -0.49 -25.52
N TYR A 23 -24.94 -0.51 -24.20
CA TYR A 23 -25.78 0.25 -23.28
C TYR A 23 -25.64 1.77 -23.48
N SER A 24 -24.45 2.27 -23.82
CA SER A 24 -24.23 3.69 -24.14
C SER A 24 -24.98 4.10 -25.41
N GLN A 25 -25.01 3.22 -26.44
CA GLN A 25 -25.81 3.43 -27.64
C GLN A 25 -27.32 3.34 -27.37
N ALA A 26 -27.75 2.46 -26.47
CA ALA A 26 -29.13 2.40 -26.01
C ALA A 26 -29.54 3.68 -25.27
N LEU A 27 -28.67 4.19 -24.40
CA LEU A 27 -28.85 5.44 -23.67
C LEU A 27 -28.91 6.65 -24.62
N ALA A 28 -28.03 6.71 -25.62
CA ALA A 28 -28.03 7.77 -26.63
C ALA A 28 -29.29 7.77 -27.53
N LYS A 29 -29.92 6.61 -27.70
CA LYS A 29 -31.19 6.47 -28.44
C LYS A 29 -32.42 6.89 -27.65
N LEU A 30 -32.33 6.95 -26.32
CA LEU A 30 -33.36 7.59 -25.50
C LEU A 30 -33.27 9.10 -25.74
N LYS A 31 -34.24 9.64 -26.49
CA LYS A 31 -34.36 11.08 -26.67
C LYS A 31 -34.46 11.73 -25.30
N ILE A 32 -33.53 12.63 -25.00
CA ILE A 32 -33.68 13.55 -23.87
C ILE A 32 -34.86 14.47 -24.20
N ILE A 33 -35.79 14.61 -23.25
CA ILE A 33 -36.61 15.79 -22.90
C ILE A 33 -38.08 15.40 -22.62
N ASP A 34 -38.50 15.79 -21.41
CA ASP A 34 -39.84 16.07 -20.88
C ASP A 34 -41.02 15.16 -21.30
N ALA A 35 -41.41 14.25 -20.40
CA ALA A 35 -42.75 14.25 -19.75
C ALA A 35 -43.25 12.85 -19.33
N GLU A 36 -42.68 11.75 -19.84
CA GLU A 36 -43.18 10.39 -19.51
C GLU A 36 -42.32 9.71 -18.44
N GLU A 37 -42.95 9.36 -17.32
CA GLU A 37 -42.38 8.66 -16.15
C GLU A 37 -41.67 7.34 -16.56
N ASP A 38 -42.23 6.62 -17.54
CA ASP A 38 -41.67 5.38 -18.08
C ASP A 38 -40.31 5.56 -18.78
N LEU A 39 -40.10 6.71 -19.44
CA LEU A 39 -38.84 7.01 -20.12
C LEU A 39 -37.75 7.42 -19.12
N GLN A 40 -38.13 8.11 -18.03
CA GLN A 40 -37.21 8.42 -16.94
C GLN A 40 -36.77 7.15 -16.21
N PHE A 41 -37.68 6.20 -15.97
CA PHE A 41 -37.35 4.90 -15.38
C PHE A 41 -36.42 4.07 -16.26
N LYS A 42 -36.68 4.00 -17.58
CA LYS A 42 -35.80 3.27 -18.54
C LYS A 42 -34.42 3.89 -18.65
N TRP A 43 -34.37 5.21 -18.79
CA TRP A 43 -33.12 5.95 -18.83
C TRP A 43 -32.31 5.70 -17.55
N GLY A 44 -33.01 5.76 -16.41
CA GLY A 44 -32.41 5.53 -15.13
C GLY A 44 -31.85 4.13 -14.89
N ASN A 45 -32.55 3.10 -15.39
CA ASN A 45 -32.05 1.73 -15.35
C ASN A 45 -30.81 1.54 -16.22
N LEU A 46 -30.75 2.14 -17.41
CA LEU A 46 -29.59 2.04 -18.30
C LEU A 46 -28.35 2.72 -17.73
N VAL A 47 -28.52 3.88 -17.09
CA VAL A 47 -27.43 4.55 -16.40
C VAL A 47 -26.92 3.70 -15.23
N GLY A 48 -27.83 3.07 -14.46
CA GLY A 48 -27.45 2.13 -13.40
C GLY A 48 -26.73 0.89 -13.92
N LEU A 49 -27.14 0.33 -15.07
CA LEU A 49 -26.47 -0.81 -15.70
C LEU A 49 -25.08 -0.45 -16.23
N LEU A 50 -24.94 0.73 -16.86
CA LEU A 50 -23.63 1.24 -17.29
C LEU A 50 -22.69 1.44 -16.12
N ALA A 51 -23.17 2.09 -15.06
CA ALA A 51 -22.38 2.34 -13.88
C ALA A 51 -21.97 1.02 -13.21
N ASN A 52 -22.86 0.03 -13.10
CA ASN A 52 -22.50 -1.30 -12.60
C ASN A 52 -21.42 -1.99 -13.45
N LEU A 53 -21.46 -1.86 -14.78
CA LEU A 53 -20.42 -2.42 -15.65
C LEU A 53 -19.08 -1.72 -15.48
N TYR A 54 -19.09 -0.40 -15.33
CA TYR A 54 -17.88 0.34 -14.96
C TYR A 54 -17.35 -0.10 -13.59
N THR A 55 -18.21 -0.36 -12.60
CA THR A 55 -17.86 -0.97 -11.31
C THR A 55 -17.29 -2.38 -11.46
N GLU A 56 -17.81 -3.21 -12.37
CA GLU A 56 -17.26 -4.54 -12.70
C GLU A 56 -15.85 -4.45 -13.29
N LEU A 57 -15.58 -3.37 -14.06
CA LEU A 57 -14.26 -3.10 -14.65
C LEU A 57 -13.28 -2.36 -13.73
N GLY A 58 -13.71 -1.93 -12.54
CA GLY A 58 -12.90 -1.10 -11.63
C GLY A 58 -12.80 0.38 -12.05
N ASP A 59 -13.57 0.82 -13.04
CA ASP A 59 -13.60 2.20 -13.53
C ASP A 59 -14.65 3.01 -12.75
N PHE A 60 -14.37 3.26 -11.47
CA PHE A 60 -15.35 3.87 -10.56
C PHE A 60 -15.64 5.33 -10.89
N ASP A 61 -14.70 6.06 -11.51
CA ASP A 61 -14.91 7.45 -11.94
C ASP A 61 -15.98 7.57 -13.00
N ASN A 62 -15.93 6.73 -14.04
CA ASN A 62 -16.97 6.70 -15.05
C ASN A 62 -18.30 6.19 -14.48
N ALA A 63 -18.27 5.27 -13.51
CA ALA A 63 -19.48 4.84 -12.79
C ALA A 63 -20.14 6.00 -12.02
N ILE A 64 -19.37 6.77 -11.25
CA ILE A 64 -19.86 7.93 -10.50
C ILE A 64 -20.34 9.03 -11.45
N SER A 65 -19.62 9.29 -12.53
CA SER A 65 -20.03 10.25 -13.56
C SER A 65 -21.40 9.89 -14.15
N CYS A 66 -21.61 8.61 -14.47
CA CYS A 66 -22.90 8.10 -14.92
C CYS A 66 -24.01 8.40 -13.89
N TYR A 67 -23.80 8.12 -12.61
CA TYR A 67 -24.81 8.40 -11.57
C TYR A 67 -25.06 9.89 -11.33
N LYS A 68 -24.04 10.76 -11.43
CA LYS A 68 -24.21 12.22 -11.32
C LYS A 68 -25.10 12.74 -12.44
N ASP A 69 -24.85 12.27 -13.65
CA ASP A 69 -25.72 12.51 -14.81
C ASP A 69 -27.15 12.01 -14.52
N ALA A 70 -27.27 10.85 -13.87
CA ALA A 70 -28.54 10.25 -13.45
C ALA A 70 -29.41 11.21 -12.62
N ILE A 71 -28.80 11.76 -11.57
CA ILE A 71 -29.46 12.67 -10.63
C ILE A 71 -29.84 13.99 -11.29
N ALA A 72 -28.94 14.57 -12.11
CA ALA A 72 -29.18 15.87 -12.75
C ALA A 72 -30.40 15.87 -13.68
N LYS A 73 -30.75 14.71 -14.24
CA LYS A 73 -31.87 14.53 -15.17
C LYS A 73 -33.12 13.94 -14.49
N HIS A 74 -33.04 13.60 -13.20
CA HIS A 74 -34.14 13.02 -12.45
C HIS A 74 -35.18 14.07 -12.03
N LYS A 75 -36.48 13.75 -12.22
CA LYS A 75 -37.61 14.55 -11.71
C LYS A 75 -38.71 13.62 -11.15
N GLY A 76 -38.57 13.13 -9.92
CA GLY A 76 -39.76 12.89 -9.06
C GLY A 76 -39.98 11.53 -8.39
N SER A 77 -39.17 10.48 -8.60
CA SER A 77 -39.38 9.18 -7.93
C SER A 77 -38.36 8.92 -6.82
N TRP A 78 -38.82 9.00 -5.57
CA TRP A 78 -38.02 8.81 -4.35
C TRP A 78 -37.31 7.44 -4.30
N ALA A 79 -38.00 6.36 -4.68
CA ALA A 79 -37.42 5.01 -4.71
C ALA A 79 -36.30 4.83 -5.75
N TYR A 80 -36.36 5.59 -6.85
CA TYR A 80 -35.30 5.59 -7.85
C TYR A 80 -34.09 6.42 -7.40
N LEU A 81 -34.33 7.55 -6.72
CA LEU A 81 -33.27 8.38 -6.14
C LEU A 81 -32.51 7.65 -5.03
N ASP A 82 -33.21 6.94 -4.14
CA ASP A 82 -32.63 6.05 -3.12
C ASP A 82 -31.60 5.09 -3.71
N LYS A 83 -32.02 4.30 -4.71
CA LYS A 83 -31.15 3.32 -5.38
C LYS A 83 -29.92 3.95 -6.02
N ILE A 84 -30.04 5.14 -6.62
CA ILE A 84 -28.88 5.84 -7.18
C ILE A 84 -27.92 6.24 -6.06
N LEU A 85 -28.43 6.88 -5.00
CA LEU A 85 -27.61 7.36 -3.90
C LEU A 85 -26.86 6.21 -3.20
N ARG A 86 -27.52 5.06 -2.98
CA ARG A 86 -26.87 3.84 -2.48
C ARG A 86 -25.70 3.41 -3.36
N ASN A 87 -25.94 3.29 -4.67
CA ASN A 87 -24.88 2.89 -5.60
C ASN A 87 -23.74 3.91 -5.68
N MET A 88 -24.04 5.22 -5.63
CA MET A 88 -23.01 6.26 -5.59
C MET A 88 -22.17 6.19 -4.33
N GLY A 89 -22.81 5.95 -3.18
CA GLY A 89 -22.16 5.69 -1.91
C GLY A 89 -21.21 4.51 -2.01
N GLU A 90 -21.71 3.35 -2.44
CA GLU A 90 -20.91 2.13 -2.63
C GLU A 90 -19.72 2.32 -3.57
N ASN A 91 -19.94 2.97 -4.73
CA ASN A 91 -18.87 3.19 -5.70
C ASN A 91 -17.84 4.20 -5.20
N SER A 92 -18.27 5.24 -4.48
CA SER A 92 -17.37 6.20 -3.87
C SER A 92 -16.52 5.55 -2.77
N SER A 93 -17.11 4.65 -1.96
CA SER A 93 -16.36 3.85 -0.99
C SER A 93 -15.29 2.98 -1.67
N LYS A 94 -15.66 2.29 -2.76
CA LYS A 94 -14.74 1.41 -3.51
C LYS A 94 -13.61 2.20 -4.15
N LEU A 95 -13.90 3.39 -4.68
CA LEU A 95 -12.90 4.29 -5.24
C LEU A 95 -11.97 4.84 -4.16
N GLY A 96 -12.50 5.21 -2.99
CA GLY A 96 -11.69 5.59 -1.83
C GLY A 96 -10.73 4.48 -1.42
N LEU A 97 -11.18 3.22 -1.41
CA LEU A 97 -10.30 2.08 -1.17
C LEU A 97 -9.21 1.91 -2.24
N CYS A 98 -9.47 2.25 -3.51
CA CYS A 98 -8.45 2.21 -4.56
C CYS A 98 -7.39 3.28 -4.36
N PHE A 99 -7.80 4.52 -4.09
CA PHE A 99 -6.86 5.60 -3.80
C PHE A 99 -6.01 5.34 -2.55
N ILE A 100 -6.51 4.58 -1.57
CA ILE A 100 -5.66 4.13 -0.46
C ILE A 100 -4.56 3.17 -0.92
N ILE A 101 -4.82 2.29 -1.91
CA ILE A 101 -3.78 1.41 -2.46
C ILE A 101 -2.64 2.24 -3.04
N ASP A 102 -3.00 3.34 -3.70
CA ASP A 102 -2.06 4.31 -4.27
C ASP A 102 -1.52 5.30 -3.22
N LEU A 103 -1.90 5.12 -1.94
CA LEU A 103 -1.50 5.95 -0.78
C LEU A 103 -1.90 7.42 -0.90
N GLU A 104 -2.83 7.71 -1.80
CA GLU A 104 -3.44 9.01 -2.03
C GLU A 104 -4.53 9.24 -0.97
N TYR A 105 -4.12 9.38 0.30
CA TYR A 105 -5.03 9.46 1.44
C TYR A 105 -5.95 10.68 1.42
N GLU A 106 -5.52 11.80 0.82
CA GLU A 106 -6.33 13.03 0.72
C GLU A 106 -7.46 12.85 -0.33
N GLU A 107 -7.13 12.22 -1.46
CA GLU A 107 -8.07 11.83 -2.51
C GLU A 107 -9.06 10.79 -1.95
N ALA A 108 -8.55 9.73 -1.33
CA ALA A 108 -9.34 8.70 -0.67
C ALA A 108 -10.30 9.28 0.36
N LEU A 109 -9.81 10.20 1.22
CA LEU A 109 -10.61 10.94 2.19
C LEU A 109 -11.79 11.64 1.50
N GLY A 110 -11.53 12.38 0.42
CA GLY A 110 -12.56 13.04 -0.36
C GLY A 110 -13.60 12.08 -0.97
N HIS A 111 -13.20 10.85 -1.30
CA HIS A 111 -14.11 9.81 -1.79
C HIS A 111 -14.97 9.20 -0.67
N PHE A 112 -14.41 8.95 0.52
CA PHE A 112 -15.20 8.51 1.68
C PHE A 112 -16.17 9.60 2.14
N GLU A 113 -15.79 10.87 2.07
CA GLU A 113 -16.69 12.00 2.37
C GLU A 113 -17.88 12.05 1.43
N LYS A 114 -17.65 11.91 0.12
CA LYS A 114 -18.73 11.81 -0.87
C LYS A 114 -19.59 10.58 -0.62
N ALA A 115 -18.98 9.45 -0.27
CA ALA A 115 -19.72 8.22 0.03
C ALA A 115 -20.67 8.45 1.20
N ILE A 116 -20.19 9.02 2.30
CA ILE A 116 -20.99 9.37 3.48
C ILE A 116 -22.10 10.36 3.10
N GLU A 117 -21.80 11.41 2.33
CA GLU A 117 -22.80 12.39 1.88
C GLU A 117 -23.94 11.71 1.10
N TYR A 118 -23.63 10.85 0.13
CA TYR A 118 -24.64 10.15 -0.65
C TYR A 118 -25.50 9.21 0.20
N LEU A 119 -24.87 8.46 1.11
CA LEU A 119 -25.55 7.50 1.96
C LEU A 119 -26.39 8.18 3.06
N GLU A 120 -25.94 9.30 3.62
CA GLU A 120 -26.72 10.11 4.56
C GLU A 120 -27.96 10.72 3.88
N ARG A 121 -27.78 11.24 2.66
CA ARG A 121 -28.94 11.68 1.86
C ARG A 121 -29.88 10.54 1.54
N CYS A 122 -29.38 9.32 1.39
CA CYS A 122 -30.22 8.14 1.21
C CYS A 122 -31.02 7.84 2.47
N LEU A 123 -30.37 7.93 3.64
CA LEU A 123 -30.97 7.68 4.95
C LEU A 123 -32.12 8.65 5.25
N GLU A 124 -32.00 9.91 4.81
CA GLU A 124 -33.05 10.92 4.92
C GLU A 124 -34.31 10.60 4.08
N LEU A 125 -34.19 9.76 3.05
CA LEU A 125 -35.27 9.44 2.11
C LEU A 125 -35.97 8.12 2.42
N GLU A 126 -35.42 7.29 3.29
CA GLU A 126 -35.87 5.91 3.50
C GLU A 126 -37.03 5.84 4.51
N GLU A 127 -38.28 5.69 4.03
CA GLU A 127 -39.49 5.55 4.88
C GLU A 127 -39.72 4.13 5.46
N GLN A 128 -38.68 3.27 5.47
CA GLN A 128 -38.57 1.85 5.90
C GLN A 128 -38.86 0.75 4.87
N GLU A 129 -37.82 -0.06 4.59
CA GLU A 129 -37.64 -1.44 5.10
C GLU A 129 -36.12 -1.73 5.08
N SER A 130 -35.51 -1.89 6.26
CA SER A 130 -34.07 -2.18 6.48
C SER A 130 -33.06 -1.01 6.29
N ILE A 131 -33.11 -0.04 7.21
CA ILE A 131 -32.13 1.05 7.36
C ILE A 131 -30.76 0.54 7.86
N ILE A 132 -30.73 -0.59 8.57
CA ILE A 132 -29.52 -1.11 9.23
C ILE A 132 -28.32 -1.30 8.28
N PRO A 133 -28.46 -1.97 7.12
CA PRO A 133 -27.34 -2.12 6.17
C PRO A 133 -26.78 -0.79 5.66
N LEU A 134 -27.64 0.23 5.51
CA LEU A 134 -27.23 1.56 5.08
C LEU A 134 -26.39 2.24 6.17
N VAL A 135 -26.85 2.17 7.42
CA VAL A 135 -26.12 2.69 8.58
C VAL A 135 -24.79 1.96 8.78
N GLU A 136 -24.76 0.63 8.64
CA GLU A 136 -23.53 -0.16 8.70
C GLU A 136 -22.50 0.31 7.66
N GLN A 137 -22.95 0.62 6.45
CA GLN A 137 -22.09 1.12 5.39
C GLN A 137 -21.57 2.54 5.69
N ILE A 138 -22.41 3.42 6.22
CA ILE A 138 -21.99 4.77 6.65
C ILE A 138 -20.90 4.67 7.72
N LEU A 139 -21.11 3.83 8.74
CA LEU A 139 -20.14 3.62 9.82
C LEU A 139 -18.82 3.04 9.31
N LEU A 140 -18.87 2.13 8.34
CA LEU A 140 -17.66 1.60 7.72
C LEU A 140 -16.87 2.70 6.97
N ASN A 141 -17.57 3.58 6.25
CA ASN A 141 -16.93 4.74 5.62
C ASN A 141 -16.37 5.74 6.65
N PHE A 142 -17.03 5.92 7.80
CA PHE A 142 -16.46 6.71 8.90
C PHE A 142 -15.16 6.10 9.42
N ALA A 143 -15.09 4.77 9.58
CA ALA A 143 -13.87 4.09 9.99
C ALA A 143 -12.73 4.31 8.97
N PHE A 144 -12.98 4.16 7.67
CA PHE A 144 -11.97 4.43 6.64
C PHE A 144 -11.58 5.91 6.57
N LYS A 145 -12.52 6.83 6.74
CA LYS A 145 -12.24 8.26 6.88
C LYS A 145 -11.30 8.55 8.05
N ILE A 146 -11.54 7.93 9.21
CA ILE A 146 -10.68 8.06 10.40
C ILE A 146 -9.27 7.53 10.09
N PHE A 147 -9.17 6.38 9.41
CA PHE A 147 -7.90 5.83 8.96
C PHE A 147 -7.13 6.80 8.05
N CYS A 148 -7.76 7.38 7.03
CA CYS A 148 -7.13 8.38 6.16
C CYS A 148 -6.64 9.60 6.95
N LEU A 149 -7.50 10.17 7.80
CA LEU A 149 -7.14 11.33 8.62
C LEU A 149 -5.94 11.03 9.51
N PHE A 150 -5.86 9.82 10.05
CA PHE A 150 -4.72 9.42 10.88
C PHE A 150 -3.41 9.32 10.08
N ASN A 151 -3.43 8.69 8.90
CA ASN A 151 -2.23 8.57 8.05
C ASN A 151 -1.78 9.93 7.48
N LEU A 152 -2.70 10.88 7.33
CA LEU A 152 -2.39 12.27 6.98
C LEU A 152 -1.85 13.10 8.17
N ASP A 153 -1.61 12.49 9.33
CA ASP A 153 -1.24 13.15 10.60
C ASP A 153 -2.20 14.30 10.96
N ARG A 154 -3.49 14.16 10.62
CA ARG A 154 -4.51 15.13 11.00
C ARG A 154 -4.78 14.98 12.50
N GLY A 155 -4.54 16.05 13.24
CA GLY A 155 -4.71 16.04 14.69
C GLY A 155 -6.16 15.82 15.15
N TYR A 156 -6.33 15.60 16.45
CA TYR A 156 -7.63 15.32 17.11
C TYR A 156 -8.80 16.23 16.71
N LYS A 157 -8.52 17.48 16.31
CA LYS A 157 -9.57 18.44 15.91
C LYS A 157 -10.39 18.00 14.70
N GLU A 158 -9.79 17.27 13.77
CA GLU A 158 -10.47 16.80 12.55
C GLU A 158 -11.06 15.41 12.74
N ILE A 159 -10.40 14.55 13.53
CA ILE A 159 -10.84 13.18 13.79
C ILE A 159 -12.02 13.12 14.76
N LEU A 160 -12.00 13.93 15.82
CA LEU A 160 -12.97 13.84 16.91
C LEU A 160 -14.43 14.07 16.46
N PRO A 161 -14.75 15.08 15.63
CA PRO A 161 -16.13 15.28 15.17
C PRO A 161 -16.67 14.10 14.35
N VAL A 162 -15.79 13.46 13.57
CA VAL A 162 -16.13 12.28 12.76
C VAL A 162 -16.46 11.10 13.68
N LEU A 163 -15.61 10.86 14.67
CA LEU A 163 -15.80 9.80 15.64
C LEU A 163 -17.07 10.00 16.49
N GLU A 164 -17.32 11.22 16.96
CA GLU A 164 -18.52 11.56 17.74
C GLU A 164 -19.80 11.28 16.94
N LYS A 165 -19.83 11.68 15.65
CA LYS A 165 -20.96 11.41 14.76
C LYS A 165 -21.18 9.90 14.55
N ALA A 166 -20.10 9.13 14.34
CA ALA A 166 -20.19 7.69 14.15
C ALA A 166 -20.67 6.95 15.41
N VAL A 167 -20.20 7.36 16.59
CA VAL A 167 -20.66 6.82 17.88
C VAL A 167 -22.13 7.16 18.13
N GLN A 168 -22.53 8.40 17.84
CA GLN A 168 -23.93 8.81 17.94
C GLN A 168 -24.83 7.95 17.05
N LEU A 169 -24.47 7.78 15.78
CA LEU A 169 -25.25 6.99 14.82
C LEU A 169 -25.36 5.51 15.24
N THR A 170 -24.27 4.95 15.79
CA THR A 170 -24.27 3.59 16.36
C THR A 170 -25.30 3.45 17.50
N ALA A 171 -25.35 4.44 18.40
CA ALA A 171 -26.25 4.44 19.55
C ALA A 171 -27.72 4.69 19.15
N GLU A 172 -27.96 5.57 18.18
CA GLU A 172 -29.31 5.90 17.69
C GLU A 172 -30.03 4.69 17.09
N HIS A 173 -29.28 3.77 16.49
CA HIS A 173 -29.81 2.57 15.82
C HIS A 173 -29.61 1.27 16.61
N ASP A 174 -29.10 1.33 17.85
CA ASP A 174 -28.80 0.17 18.72
C ASP A 174 -28.04 -0.95 17.98
N LEU A 175 -27.01 -0.53 17.23
CA LEU A 175 -26.33 -1.40 16.28
C LEU A 175 -25.18 -2.18 16.94
N GLU A 176 -25.31 -3.51 16.97
CA GLU A 176 -24.23 -4.44 17.34
C GLU A 176 -23.74 -5.19 16.08
N SER A 177 -22.75 -4.62 15.41
CA SER A 177 -22.20 -5.12 14.15
C SER A 177 -20.68 -4.97 14.07
N PHE A 178 -20.10 -5.52 13.01
CA PHE A 178 -18.69 -5.30 12.68
C PHE A 178 -18.34 -3.81 12.54
N SER A 179 -19.18 -3.01 11.86
CA SER A 179 -18.91 -1.59 11.65
C SER A 179 -18.94 -0.80 12.96
N SER A 180 -19.88 -1.11 13.86
CA SER A 180 -19.90 -0.49 15.19
C SER A 180 -18.69 -0.88 16.03
N ASP A 181 -18.24 -2.14 15.95
CA ASP A 181 -17.04 -2.61 16.64
C ASP A 181 -15.78 -1.92 16.12
N LEU A 182 -15.69 -1.64 14.81
CA LEU A 182 -14.61 -0.84 14.22
C LEU A 182 -14.59 0.61 14.73
N ILE A 183 -15.76 1.22 14.93
CA ILE A 183 -15.86 2.56 15.51
C ILE A 183 -15.46 2.56 16.99
N GLU A 184 -15.91 1.56 17.76
CA GLU A 184 -15.51 1.37 19.16
C GLU A 184 -13.99 1.18 19.27
N PHE A 185 -13.42 0.36 18.40
CA PHE A 185 -12.00 0.13 18.27
C PHE A 185 -11.22 1.42 17.96
N SER A 186 -11.67 2.15 16.93
CA SER A 186 -11.05 3.41 16.51
C SER A 186 -11.05 4.43 17.65
N SER A 187 -12.17 4.52 18.37
CA SER A 187 -12.28 5.36 19.57
C SER A 187 -11.24 4.98 20.63
N ALA A 188 -11.18 3.70 21.01
CA ALA A 188 -10.22 3.23 22.01
C ALA A 188 -8.77 3.47 21.58
N ALA A 189 -8.45 3.26 20.29
CA ALA A 189 -7.13 3.51 19.72
C ALA A 189 -6.74 5.00 19.78
N ILE A 190 -7.62 5.89 19.32
CA ILE A 190 -7.43 7.35 19.30
C ILE A 190 -7.24 7.92 20.71
N PHE A 191 -8.00 7.43 21.69
CA PHE A 191 -7.87 7.85 23.10
C PHE A 191 -6.76 7.11 23.86
N LYS A 192 -5.89 6.37 23.15
CA LYS A 192 -4.73 5.64 23.71
C LYS A 192 -5.11 4.63 24.79
N ASN A 193 -6.32 4.08 24.72
CA ASN A 193 -6.75 2.97 25.56
C ASN A 193 -6.39 1.63 24.89
N ILE A 194 -5.09 1.34 24.86
CA ILE A 194 -4.50 0.22 24.10
C ILE A 194 -5.07 -1.13 24.54
N LYS A 195 -5.36 -1.31 25.83
CA LYS A 195 -5.88 -2.58 26.37
C LYS A 195 -7.27 -2.88 25.82
N ASP A 196 -8.15 -1.89 25.80
CA ASP A 196 -9.51 -2.06 25.32
C ASP A 196 -9.54 -2.18 23.80
N ALA A 197 -8.75 -1.37 23.09
CA ALA A 197 -8.56 -1.48 21.64
C ALA A 197 -8.09 -2.89 21.25
N TYR A 198 -7.10 -3.45 21.95
CA TYR A 198 -6.62 -4.82 21.71
C TYR A 198 -7.69 -5.87 21.97
N ALA A 199 -8.47 -5.72 23.05
CA ALA A 199 -9.52 -6.65 23.39
C ALA A 199 -10.66 -6.66 22.35
N ILE A 200 -11.08 -5.47 21.90
CA ILE A 200 -12.09 -5.31 20.84
C ILE A 200 -11.58 -5.95 19.56
N PHE A 201 -10.36 -5.61 19.14
CA PHE A 201 -9.78 -6.14 17.91
C PHE A 201 -9.73 -7.67 17.90
N LYS A 202 -9.16 -8.28 18.94
CA LYS A 202 -9.00 -9.74 19.01
C LYS A 202 -10.32 -10.50 19.13
N ARG A 203 -11.29 -9.96 19.86
CA ARG A 203 -12.53 -10.70 20.15
C ARG A 203 -13.61 -10.48 19.11
N LYS A 204 -13.70 -9.26 18.57
CA LYS A 204 -14.82 -8.83 17.75
C LYS A 204 -14.45 -8.61 16.28
N ILE A 205 -13.31 -7.98 16.02
CA ILE A 205 -12.94 -7.58 14.65
C ILE A 205 -12.21 -8.69 13.89
N GLN A 206 -11.16 -9.29 14.48
CA GLN A 206 -10.24 -10.21 13.77
C GLN A 206 -10.94 -11.38 13.06
N ASN A 207 -12.02 -11.92 13.63
CA ASN A 207 -12.76 -13.04 13.02
C ASN A 207 -13.88 -12.58 12.09
N ALA A 208 -14.31 -11.32 12.22
CA ALA A 208 -15.43 -10.76 11.47
C ALA A 208 -14.97 -10.11 10.15
N THR A 209 -13.69 -9.70 10.05
CA THR A 209 -13.09 -9.13 8.84
C THR A 209 -13.23 -10.03 7.61
N ASP A 210 -13.20 -11.35 7.79
CA ASP A 210 -13.32 -12.32 6.70
C ASP A 210 -14.73 -12.36 6.07
N GLY A 211 -15.73 -11.78 6.74
CA GLY A 211 -17.13 -11.75 6.30
C GLY A 211 -17.57 -10.48 5.55
N LEU A 212 -16.64 -9.57 5.23
CA LEU A 212 -16.94 -8.28 4.58
C LEU A 212 -17.61 -8.43 3.18
N PRO A 213 -18.58 -7.56 2.81
CA PRO A 213 -19.36 -7.68 1.57
C PRO A 213 -18.68 -7.06 0.32
N PHE A 214 -17.34 -7.03 0.26
CA PHE A 214 -16.60 -6.51 -0.90
C PHE A 214 -16.25 -7.64 -1.88
N ARG A 215 -15.96 -7.31 -3.15
CA ARG A 215 -15.34 -8.29 -4.07
C ARG A 215 -13.94 -8.63 -3.59
N SER A 216 -13.43 -9.83 -3.93
CA SER A 216 -12.24 -10.43 -3.30
C SER A 216 -11.01 -9.52 -3.17
N VAL A 217 -10.68 -8.71 -4.17
CA VAL A 217 -9.50 -7.82 -4.13
C VAL A 217 -9.72 -6.64 -3.17
N LEU A 218 -10.84 -5.93 -3.29
CA LEU A 218 -11.16 -4.81 -2.39
C LEU A 218 -11.44 -5.28 -0.96
N GLN A 219 -11.93 -6.50 -0.81
CA GLN A 219 -12.06 -7.14 0.50
C GLN A 219 -10.69 -7.30 1.15
N ALA A 220 -9.70 -7.81 0.42
CA ALA A 220 -8.34 -7.94 0.92
C ALA A 220 -7.73 -6.59 1.32
N VAL A 221 -7.96 -5.55 0.50
CA VAL A 221 -7.53 -4.18 0.80
C VAL A 221 -8.17 -3.70 2.10
N ALA A 222 -9.49 -3.73 2.22
CA ALA A 222 -10.21 -3.31 3.42
C ALA A 222 -9.74 -4.04 4.69
N ILE A 223 -9.49 -5.35 4.59
CA ILE A 223 -8.93 -6.15 5.69
C ILE A 223 -7.53 -5.63 6.03
N GLY A 224 -6.64 -5.48 5.04
CA GLY A 224 -5.30 -4.92 5.21
C GLY A 224 -5.30 -3.60 5.96
N LEU A 225 -6.16 -2.65 5.57
CA LEU A 225 -6.26 -1.34 6.23
C LEU A 225 -6.64 -1.43 7.70
N ILE A 226 -7.59 -2.31 8.04
CA ILE A 226 -8.00 -2.54 9.43
C ILE A 226 -6.84 -3.10 10.25
N TRP A 227 -6.07 -4.02 9.66
CA TRP A 227 -4.87 -4.57 10.28
C TRP A 227 -3.75 -3.55 10.41
N ASP A 228 -3.49 -2.74 9.39
CA ASP A 228 -2.48 -1.69 9.39
C ASP A 228 -2.81 -0.63 10.45
N PHE A 229 -4.06 -0.17 10.48
CA PHE A 229 -4.55 0.70 11.55
C PHE A 229 -4.35 0.06 12.92
N ALA A 230 -4.69 -1.21 13.09
CA ALA A 230 -4.53 -1.87 14.37
C ALA A 230 -3.06 -2.05 14.80
N ASN A 231 -2.19 -2.37 13.84
CA ASN A 231 -0.75 -2.49 14.04
C ASN A 231 -0.13 -1.14 14.43
N GLN A 232 -0.53 -0.05 13.79
CA GLN A 232 -0.04 1.30 14.12
C GLN A 232 -0.31 1.67 15.59
N PHE A 233 -1.47 1.32 16.14
CA PHE A 233 -1.86 1.73 17.50
C PHE A 233 -1.60 0.70 18.60
N ILE A 234 -1.51 -0.58 18.23
CA ILE A 234 -1.37 -1.66 19.20
C ILE A 234 -0.06 -2.39 18.92
N PRO A 235 1.01 -2.04 19.67
CA PRO A 235 2.29 -2.71 19.54
C PRO A 235 2.22 -4.23 19.71
N GLN A 236 1.26 -4.74 20.48
CA GLN A 236 1.04 -6.17 20.69
C GLN A 236 0.42 -6.88 19.47
N LEU A 237 -0.17 -6.13 18.54
CA LEU A 237 -0.69 -6.67 17.28
C LEU A 237 0.35 -6.66 16.17
N ARG A 238 1.41 -5.83 16.29
CA ARG A 238 2.58 -5.79 15.39
C ARG A 238 3.21 -7.18 15.33
N ILE A 239 2.63 -7.92 14.39
CA ILE A 239 2.72 -9.32 13.97
C ILE A 239 2.50 -10.41 15.02
N GLN A 240 1.40 -11.14 14.81
CA GLN A 240 1.44 -12.60 14.81
C GLN A 240 2.27 -13.07 13.61
N VAL A 241 3.60 -13.03 13.71
CA VAL A 241 4.39 -14.01 12.96
C VAL A 241 3.76 -15.32 13.40
N LYS A 242 3.04 -16.03 12.51
CA LYS A 242 2.80 -17.43 12.84
C LYS A 242 4.20 -17.99 13.04
N ASP A 243 4.49 -18.53 14.22
CA ASP A 243 5.62 -19.44 14.43
C ASP A 243 5.35 -20.69 13.58
N LYS A 244 5.36 -20.49 12.28
CA LYS A 244 5.31 -21.50 11.25
C LYS A 244 6.77 -21.63 10.89
N GLU A 245 7.38 -22.73 11.32
CA GLU A 245 8.63 -23.13 10.70
C GLU A 245 8.36 -23.21 9.19
N ASP A 246 9.15 -22.47 8.41
CA ASP A 246 9.08 -22.52 6.95
C ASP A 246 9.15 -24.01 6.56
N GLY A 247 8.02 -24.56 6.11
CA GLY A 247 7.89 -25.99 5.79
C GLY A 247 8.64 -26.36 4.52
N ASP A 248 9.26 -25.37 3.89
CA ASP A 248 9.97 -25.43 2.64
C ASP A 248 11.46 -25.78 2.87
N GLU A 249 12.04 -26.64 2.04
CA GLU A 249 13.46 -26.97 2.15
C GLU A 249 14.31 -25.76 1.76
N GLY A 250 15.09 -25.21 2.68
CA GLY A 250 16.13 -24.20 2.42
C GLY A 250 16.09 -22.98 3.34
N GLU A 251 17.15 -22.18 3.30
CA GLU A 251 17.26 -20.91 4.02
C GLU A 251 17.68 -19.78 3.06
N ILE A 252 17.50 -18.54 3.48
CA ILE A 252 18.06 -17.38 2.79
C ILE A 252 19.51 -17.18 3.26
N VAL A 253 20.44 -17.08 2.32
CA VAL A 253 21.86 -16.89 2.59
C VAL A 253 22.32 -15.58 1.98
N LEU A 254 22.64 -14.60 2.84
CA LEU A 254 23.15 -13.31 2.41
C LEU A 254 24.67 -13.30 2.41
N THR A 255 25.28 -12.62 1.44
CA THR A 255 26.67 -12.20 1.59
C THR A 255 26.77 -11.10 2.64
N ARG A 256 27.93 -11.00 3.29
CA ARG A 256 28.26 -9.87 4.17
C ARG A 256 28.07 -8.53 3.45
N GLN A 257 28.54 -8.45 2.21
CA GLN A 257 28.48 -7.26 1.38
C GLN A 257 27.04 -6.80 1.17
N CYS A 258 26.14 -7.71 0.81
CA CYS A 258 24.72 -7.40 0.60
C CYS A 258 24.05 -6.84 1.87
N TYR A 259 24.35 -7.41 3.04
CA TYR A 259 23.82 -6.89 4.30
C TYR A 259 24.34 -5.47 4.59
N GLU A 260 25.64 -5.25 4.41
CA GLU A 260 26.26 -3.94 4.58
C GLU A 260 25.71 -2.89 3.60
N ASP A 261 25.39 -3.28 2.36
CA ASP A 261 24.82 -2.41 1.34
C ASP A 261 23.37 -2.04 1.63
N MET A 262 22.54 -2.99 2.11
CA MET A 262 21.17 -2.69 2.54
C MET A 262 21.15 -1.73 3.73
N LEU A 263 22.05 -1.93 4.70
CA LEU A 263 22.23 -0.99 5.80
C LEU A 263 22.63 0.40 5.30
N LEU A 264 23.63 0.47 4.44
CA LEU A 264 24.11 1.74 3.89
C LEU A 264 22.98 2.47 3.15
N TYR A 265 22.19 1.75 2.37
CA TYR A 265 21.06 2.33 1.67
C TYR A 265 20.02 2.89 2.65
N GLY A 266 19.51 2.07 3.57
CA GLY A 266 18.52 2.52 4.56
C GLY A 266 19.01 3.68 5.44
N PHE A 267 20.25 3.61 5.94
CA PHE A 267 20.81 4.69 6.77
C PHE A 267 21.02 6.01 6.03
N SER A 268 21.15 5.97 4.71
CA SER A 268 21.28 7.21 3.92
C SER A 268 19.98 8.01 3.92
N PHE A 269 18.83 7.36 4.15
CA PHE A 269 17.50 7.99 4.07
C PHE A 269 16.75 8.03 5.41
N ALA A 270 17.17 7.26 6.41
CA ALA A 270 16.70 7.37 7.79
C ALA A 270 17.80 6.97 8.78
N ASN A 271 18.19 7.88 9.65
CA ASN A 271 19.17 7.58 10.70
C ASN A 271 18.99 8.49 11.93
N GLY A 272 19.66 8.14 13.04
CA GLY A 272 19.52 8.84 14.32
C GLY A 272 20.04 10.29 14.37
N LYS A 273 20.64 10.82 13.29
CA LYS A 273 21.02 12.23 13.17
C LYS A 273 19.98 13.07 12.42
N MET A 274 18.98 12.43 11.82
CA MET A 274 17.89 13.09 11.08
C MET A 274 16.65 13.20 11.97
N PRO A 275 15.86 14.29 11.87
CA PRO A 275 14.55 14.32 12.51
C PRO A 275 13.63 13.29 11.84
N SER A 276 12.74 12.68 12.61
CA SER A 276 11.86 11.62 12.11
C SER A 276 10.89 12.08 11.02
N SER A 277 10.62 13.38 10.91
CA SER A 277 9.82 13.98 9.84
C SER A 277 10.46 13.84 8.46
N ASP A 278 11.78 13.65 8.43
CA ASP A 278 12.60 13.63 7.21
C ASP A 278 13.03 12.20 6.86
N PHE A 279 12.57 11.20 7.62
CA PHE A 279 12.78 9.81 7.28
C PHE A 279 12.05 9.50 5.97
N ARG A 280 12.76 8.81 5.08
CA ARG A 280 12.21 8.30 3.83
C ARG A 280 12.39 6.80 3.75
N GLU A 281 11.37 6.12 3.27
CA GLU A 281 11.46 4.73 2.92
C GLU A 281 12.21 4.56 1.60
N VAL A 282 12.95 3.46 1.46
CA VAL A 282 13.66 3.12 0.23
C VAL A 282 13.35 1.70 -0.19
N ILE A 283 13.41 1.42 -1.48
CA ILE A 283 13.18 0.08 -2.03
C ILE A 283 14.35 -0.35 -2.92
N ALA A 284 14.67 -1.65 -2.91
CA ALA A 284 15.68 -2.22 -3.78
C ALA A 284 15.24 -3.58 -4.31
N LEU A 285 15.69 -3.93 -5.52
CA LEU A 285 15.61 -5.28 -6.03
C LEU A 285 16.71 -6.14 -5.42
N ILE A 286 16.38 -7.39 -5.11
CA ILE A 286 17.31 -8.36 -4.56
C ILE A 286 17.67 -9.36 -5.64
N VAL A 287 18.95 -9.42 -5.98
CA VAL A 287 19.48 -10.30 -7.02
C VAL A 287 20.22 -11.46 -6.37
N GLY A 288 20.03 -12.65 -6.94
CA GLY A 288 20.64 -13.86 -6.43
C GLY A 288 20.30 -15.07 -7.27
N LYS A 289 20.35 -16.24 -6.63
CA LYS A 289 19.97 -17.51 -7.27
C LYS A 289 19.43 -18.49 -6.25
N ILE A 290 18.67 -19.46 -6.76
CA ILE A 290 18.15 -20.56 -5.95
C ILE A 290 19.03 -21.80 -6.17
N LYS A 291 19.56 -22.36 -5.08
CA LYS A 291 20.40 -23.57 -5.14
C LYS A 291 20.05 -24.54 -4.01
N LYS A 292 19.55 -25.72 -4.38
CA LYS A 292 19.10 -26.77 -3.43
C LYS A 292 18.11 -26.20 -2.40
N GLY A 293 17.09 -25.49 -2.87
CA GLY A 293 16.07 -24.86 -2.03
C GLY A 293 16.48 -23.55 -1.33
N ASN A 294 17.79 -23.27 -1.19
CA ASN A 294 18.29 -22.04 -0.58
C ASN A 294 18.24 -20.87 -1.55
N VAL A 295 17.81 -19.70 -1.07
CA VAL A 295 17.90 -18.44 -1.79
C VAL A 295 19.23 -17.79 -1.42
N ILE A 296 20.17 -17.76 -2.36
CA ILE A 296 21.49 -17.16 -2.16
C ILE A 296 21.45 -15.75 -2.74
N VAL A 297 21.45 -14.76 -1.86
CA VAL A 297 21.42 -13.35 -2.23
C VAL A 297 22.84 -12.86 -2.49
N SER A 298 23.09 -12.33 -3.68
CA SER A 298 24.41 -11.89 -4.13
C SER A 298 24.54 -10.36 -4.17
N ASN A 299 23.48 -9.64 -4.52
CA ASN A 299 23.52 -8.20 -4.74
C ASN A 299 22.18 -7.51 -4.45
N ILE A 300 22.22 -6.21 -4.19
CA ILE A 300 21.05 -5.33 -4.18
C ILE A 300 21.16 -4.30 -5.29
N VAL A 301 20.02 -3.92 -5.86
CA VAL A 301 19.95 -2.84 -6.84
C VAL A 301 18.92 -1.84 -6.34
N PRO A 302 19.36 -0.64 -5.89
CA PRO A 302 18.45 0.42 -5.51
C PRO A 302 17.46 0.75 -6.62
N MET A 303 16.23 0.99 -6.24
CA MET A 303 15.14 1.40 -7.10
C MET A 303 14.76 2.79 -6.58
N THR A 304 14.99 3.80 -7.40
CA THR A 304 15.01 5.21 -7.01
C THR A 304 13.89 5.57 -6.03
N SER A 305 14.26 6.12 -4.88
CA SER A 305 13.28 6.75 -3.99
C SER A 305 13.05 8.18 -4.50
N GLY A 306 11.91 8.43 -5.14
CA GLY A 306 11.43 9.78 -5.36
C GLY A 306 11.28 10.55 -4.04
N THR A 307 10.80 11.79 -4.11
CA THR A 307 10.47 12.62 -2.93
C THR A 307 9.29 12.09 -2.10
N GLU A 308 8.81 10.87 -2.37
CA GLU A 308 7.63 10.27 -1.76
C GLU A 308 8.00 9.53 -0.46
N LYS A 309 7.07 9.53 0.50
CA LYS A 309 7.28 8.98 1.84
C LYS A 309 7.10 7.45 1.90
N GLU A 310 6.49 6.85 0.88
CA GLU A 310 6.25 5.42 0.73
C GLU A 310 6.51 5.02 -0.74
N VAL A 311 6.82 3.74 -0.99
CA VAL A 311 7.39 3.29 -2.27
C VAL A 311 6.48 2.30 -3.01
N GLU A 312 5.96 2.72 -4.17
CA GLU A 312 5.22 1.87 -5.11
C GLU A 312 6.07 1.49 -6.34
N PHE A 313 5.82 0.32 -6.93
CA PHE A 313 6.40 -0.07 -8.22
C PHE A 313 5.71 0.63 -9.41
N LYS A 314 6.29 1.74 -9.90
CA LYS A 314 5.85 2.45 -11.11
C LYS A 314 6.33 1.77 -12.40
N ASP A 315 5.80 2.16 -13.56
CA ASP A 315 6.20 1.64 -14.90
C ASP A 315 7.72 1.66 -15.14
N GLU A 316 8.39 2.71 -14.70
CA GLU A 316 9.85 2.85 -14.77
C GLU A 316 10.59 1.78 -13.93
N HIS A 317 9.98 1.34 -12.83
CA HIS A 317 10.53 0.30 -11.99
C HIS A 317 10.49 -1.07 -12.68
N TYR A 318 9.45 -1.35 -13.49
CA TYR A 318 9.39 -2.58 -14.29
C TYR A 318 10.44 -2.60 -15.40
N ALA A 319 10.68 -1.46 -16.05
CA ALA A 319 11.75 -1.35 -17.05
C ALA A 319 13.13 -1.60 -16.42
N LYS A 320 13.38 -1.02 -15.24
CA LYS A 320 14.62 -1.24 -14.49
C LYS A 320 14.76 -2.70 -14.04
N ALA A 321 13.69 -3.33 -13.55
CA ALA A 321 13.71 -4.73 -13.17
C ALA A 321 14.03 -5.66 -14.37
N ALA A 322 13.54 -5.34 -15.57
CA ALA A 322 13.86 -6.09 -16.77
C ALA A 322 15.35 -5.98 -17.15
N GLU A 323 15.93 -4.77 -17.08
CA GLU A 323 17.37 -4.54 -17.27
C GLU A 323 18.20 -5.33 -16.25
N VAL A 324 17.87 -5.22 -14.96
CA VAL A 324 18.55 -5.92 -13.87
C VAL A 324 18.50 -7.43 -14.05
N ASN A 325 17.36 -7.99 -14.44
CA ASN A 325 17.24 -9.42 -14.73
C ASN A 325 18.11 -9.83 -15.93
N SER A 326 18.19 -9.00 -16.97
CA SER A 326 19.05 -9.28 -18.12
C SER A 326 20.52 -9.33 -17.74
N GLU A 327 20.99 -8.37 -16.93
CA GLU A 327 22.38 -8.35 -16.44
C GLU A 327 22.66 -9.50 -15.45
N ALA A 328 21.70 -9.84 -14.59
CA ALA A 328 21.83 -10.94 -13.65
C ALA A 328 21.93 -12.29 -14.36
N ALA A 329 21.21 -12.47 -15.47
CA ALA A 329 21.21 -13.70 -16.25
C ALA A 329 22.60 -14.07 -16.78
N GLU A 330 23.47 -13.09 -17.05
CA GLU A 330 24.88 -13.32 -17.43
C GLU A 330 25.68 -14.06 -16.35
N ARG A 331 25.22 -13.99 -15.09
CA ARG A 331 25.85 -14.62 -13.92
C ARG A 331 25.09 -15.85 -13.40
N ASP A 332 24.13 -16.37 -14.17
CA ASP A 332 23.20 -17.42 -13.74
C ASP A 332 22.44 -17.01 -12.46
N GLU A 333 22.04 -15.74 -12.42
CA GLU A 333 21.32 -15.08 -11.33
C GLU A 333 20.08 -14.38 -11.89
N PHE A 334 19.15 -14.05 -11.01
CA PHE A 334 17.91 -13.34 -11.34
C PHE A 334 17.41 -12.58 -10.10
N ILE A 335 16.37 -11.77 -10.26
CA ILE A 335 15.69 -11.12 -9.14
C ILE A 335 14.99 -12.18 -8.29
N VAL A 336 15.46 -12.37 -7.06
CA VAL A 336 14.94 -13.35 -6.10
C VAL A 336 14.02 -12.70 -5.08
N GLY A 337 13.78 -11.39 -5.16
CA GLY A 337 12.92 -10.68 -4.22
C GLY A 337 13.18 -9.18 -4.23
N TRP A 338 12.78 -8.53 -3.15
CA TRP A 338 12.89 -7.09 -2.97
C TRP A 338 13.15 -6.76 -1.50
N PHE A 339 13.62 -5.55 -1.26
CA PHE A 339 13.97 -5.01 0.05
C PHE A 339 13.31 -3.65 0.20
N HIS A 340 12.76 -3.35 1.38
CA HIS A 340 12.41 -1.99 1.74
C HIS A 340 12.67 -1.68 3.22
N THR A 341 12.50 -0.42 3.59
CA THR A 341 12.74 0.06 4.95
C THR A 341 11.47 0.58 5.61
N HIS A 342 11.32 0.31 6.90
CA HIS A 342 10.22 0.78 7.75
C HIS A 342 10.77 1.60 8.93
N PRO A 343 11.25 2.84 8.72
CA PRO A 343 11.90 3.62 9.77
C PRO A 343 10.96 3.86 10.96
N ASN A 344 11.25 3.22 12.10
CA ASN A 344 10.47 3.36 13.34
C ASN A 344 9.01 2.84 13.27
N LEU A 345 8.68 2.01 12.28
CA LEU A 345 7.35 1.40 12.15
C LEU A 345 7.32 -0.02 12.75
N GLY A 346 8.40 -0.78 12.57
CA GLY A 346 8.44 -2.19 12.89
C GLY A 346 9.07 -3.00 11.76
N LEU A 347 9.00 -4.32 11.86
CA LEU A 347 9.40 -5.24 10.81
C LEU A 347 8.19 -6.12 10.49
N PHE A 348 7.28 -5.67 9.62
CA PHE A 348 6.01 -6.26 9.18
C PHE A 348 5.65 -5.88 7.75
N LEU A 349 5.03 -6.78 6.97
CA LEU A 349 4.51 -6.42 5.65
C LEU A 349 3.21 -5.64 5.81
N SER A 350 3.15 -4.41 5.28
CA SER A 350 1.93 -3.61 5.08
C SER A 350 1.02 -4.22 4.00
N ALA A 351 -0.19 -3.66 3.81
CA ALA A 351 -1.06 -4.09 2.71
C ALA A 351 -0.40 -3.96 1.33
N THR A 352 0.33 -2.86 1.09
CA THR A 352 1.09 -2.63 -0.15
C THR A 352 2.21 -3.65 -0.32
N ASP A 353 2.91 -3.98 0.77
CA ASP A 353 3.98 -4.98 0.76
C ASP A 353 3.46 -6.39 0.45
N ILE A 354 2.29 -6.75 0.98
CA ILE A 354 1.62 -8.02 0.66
C ILE A 354 1.29 -8.08 -0.82
N PHE A 355 0.79 -6.99 -1.42
CA PHE A 355 0.48 -6.93 -2.84
C PHE A 355 1.73 -7.04 -3.71
N ASN A 356 2.79 -6.30 -3.38
CA ASN A 356 4.08 -6.40 -4.06
C ASN A 356 4.64 -7.82 -3.98
N GLN A 357 4.65 -8.39 -2.77
CA GLN A 357 5.13 -9.75 -2.55
C GLN A 357 4.27 -10.79 -3.28
N LEU A 358 2.95 -10.59 -3.41
CA LEU A 358 2.08 -11.45 -4.20
C LEU A 358 2.53 -11.46 -5.68
N GLY A 359 2.83 -10.29 -6.24
CA GLY A 359 3.37 -10.16 -7.58
C GLY A 359 4.64 -10.97 -7.79
N TYR A 360 5.65 -10.79 -6.93
CA TYR A 360 6.92 -11.52 -7.03
C TYR A 360 6.77 -13.02 -6.74
N GLN A 361 6.03 -13.38 -5.69
CA GLN A 361 5.91 -14.76 -5.23
C GLN A 361 5.01 -15.63 -6.12
N SER A 362 4.07 -15.02 -6.85
CA SER A 362 3.25 -15.71 -7.85
C SER A 362 4.07 -16.25 -9.03
N LEU A 363 5.17 -15.58 -9.39
CA LEU A 363 6.09 -15.97 -10.46
C LEU A 363 7.25 -16.82 -9.96
N ASN A 364 7.66 -16.61 -8.71
CA ASN A 364 8.74 -17.33 -8.05
C ASN A 364 8.31 -17.67 -6.61
N GLU A 365 7.91 -18.91 -6.35
CA GLU A 365 7.42 -19.35 -5.03
C GLU A 365 8.43 -19.09 -3.89
N LYS A 366 9.72 -18.97 -4.22
CA LYS A 366 10.80 -18.69 -3.26
C LYS A 366 11.12 -17.20 -3.11
N ALA A 367 10.41 -16.31 -3.81
CA ALA A 367 10.64 -14.87 -3.75
C ALA A 367 10.60 -14.38 -2.29
N ILE A 368 11.43 -13.40 -1.96
CA ILE A 368 11.58 -12.91 -0.59
C ILE A 368 11.25 -11.41 -0.52
N ALA A 369 10.48 -11.02 0.49
CA ALA A 369 10.39 -9.62 0.91
C ALA A 369 11.34 -9.43 2.10
N ILE A 370 12.19 -8.41 2.04
CA ILE A 370 13.13 -8.08 3.12
C ILE A 370 12.75 -6.72 3.67
N GLU A 371 12.56 -6.66 4.98
CA GLU A 371 12.34 -5.39 5.67
C GLU A 371 13.50 -5.02 6.56
N PHE A 372 13.75 -3.72 6.67
CA PHE A 372 14.71 -3.15 7.59
C PHE A 372 14.16 -1.97 8.36
N ASP A 373 14.34 -2.01 9.68
CA ASP A 373 14.07 -0.91 10.58
C ASP A 373 15.33 -0.63 11.39
N PHE A 374 15.98 0.50 11.09
CA PHE A 374 17.25 0.86 11.71
C PHE A 374 17.14 1.03 13.22
N THR A 375 15.95 1.34 13.75
CA THR A 375 15.72 1.49 15.20
C THR A 375 15.81 0.16 15.94
N GLN A 376 15.68 -0.96 15.21
CA GLN A 376 15.77 -2.31 15.75
C GLN A 376 17.16 -2.94 15.61
N LEU A 377 18.08 -2.30 14.88
CA LEU A 377 19.47 -2.74 14.80
C LEU A 377 20.18 -2.57 16.15
N THR A 378 20.59 -3.68 16.77
CA THR A 378 21.34 -3.70 18.03
C THR A 378 22.47 -4.73 17.93
N PRO A 379 23.42 -4.80 18.89
CA PRO A 379 24.47 -5.83 18.86
C PRO A 379 23.93 -7.27 18.83
N SER A 380 22.68 -7.47 19.25
CA SER A 380 21.99 -8.77 19.30
C SER A 380 20.82 -8.91 18.31
N ASN A 381 20.41 -7.84 17.62
CA ASN A 381 19.31 -7.84 16.66
C ASN A 381 19.79 -7.26 15.33
N SER A 382 19.56 -7.98 14.25
CA SER A 382 19.91 -7.52 12.90
C SER A 382 19.17 -6.26 12.47
N GLY A 383 17.98 -6.00 13.03
CA GLY A 383 17.07 -4.98 12.50
C GLY A 383 16.43 -5.36 11.17
N PHE A 384 16.59 -6.61 10.71
CA PHE A 384 15.97 -7.13 9.49
C PHE A 384 14.98 -8.25 9.79
N ALA A 385 13.95 -8.34 8.94
CA ALA A 385 13.09 -9.51 8.83
C ALA A 385 12.91 -9.90 7.35
N PHE A 386 12.64 -11.18 7.13
CA PHE A 386 12.50 -11.76 5.80
C PHE A 386 11.18 -12.49 5.76
N PHE A 387 10.38 -12.23 4.74
CA PHE A 387 9.00 -12.69 4.68
C PHE A 387 8.68 -13.42 3.38
N ARG A 388 7.71 -14.32 3.50
CA ARG A 388 6.98 -14.93 2.40
C ARG A 388 5.50 -15.01 2.75
N LEU A 389 4.67 -14.96 1.72
CA LEU A 389 3.25 -15.25 1.83
C LEU A 389 3.03 -16.74 2.08
N ASP A 390 2.07 -17.06 2.94
CA ASP A 390 1.59 -18.42 3.16
C ASP A 390 0.92 -19.00 1.91
N ASP A 391 0.21 -18.15 1.15
CA ASP A 391 -0.44 -18.49 -0.11
C ASP A 391 -0.30 -17.34 -1.11
N ALA A 392 0.58 -17.52 -2.11
CA ALA A 392 0.81 -16.54 -3.17
C ALA A 392 -0.25 -16.57 -4.29
N LYS A 393 -1.39 -17.24 -4.08
CA LYS A 393 -2.52 -17.29 -5.03
C LYS A 393 -3.76 -16.54 -4.53
N LEU A 394 -3.77 -16.12 -3.27
CA LEU A 394 -4.89 -15.41 -2.64
C LEU A 394 -4.46 -13.99 -2.26
N ALA A 395 -5.28 -12.99 -2.61
CA ALA A 395 -5.00 -11.58 -2.29
C ALA A 395 -5.08 -11.25 -0.78
N THR A 396 -5.64 -12.15 0.03
CA THR A 396 -5.74 -12.03 1.50
C THR A 396 -4.57 -12.70 2.23
N ALA A 397 -3.38 -12.70 1.62
CA ALA A 397 -2.31 -13.58 2.04
C ALA A 397 -1.77 -13.24 3.45
N SER A 398 -1.92 -14.16 4.39
CA SER A 398 -1.10 -14.17 5.60
C SER A 398 0.35 -14.46 5.23
N TYR A 399 1.29 -14.03 6.06
CA TYR A 399 2.72 -14.21 5.83
C TYR A 399 3.44 -14.77 7.06
N HIS A 400 4.64 -15.27 6.84
CA HIS A 400 5.51 -15.81 7.89
C HIS A 400 6.95 -15.34 7.67
N THR A 401 7.76 -15.40 8.73
CA THR A 401 9.19 -15.13 8.62
C THR A 401 9.93 -16.33 8.05
N VAL A 402 10.90 -16.06 7.18
CA VAL A 402 11.72 -17.08 6.55
C VAL A 402 13.06 -17.19 7.28
N LYS A 403 13.52 -18.42 7.47
CA LYS A 403 14.85 -18.67 8.06
C LYS A 403 15.94 -18.10 7.16
N TRP A 404 16.84 -17.32 7.74
CA TRP A 404 17.95 -16.72 7.03
C TRP A 404 19.23 -16.69 7.85
N ARG A 405 20.36 -16.55 7.17
CA ARG A 405 21.66 -16.29 7.79
C ARG A 405 22.58 -15.50 6.89
N ILE A 406 23.60 -14.92 7.52
CA ILE A 406 24.74 -14.34 6.83
C ILE A 406 25.74 -15.45 6.53
N LYS A 407 26.33 -15.42 5.36
CA LYS A 407 27.43 -16.31 4.99
C LYS A 407 28.66 -15.94 5.82
N GLU A 408 29.05 -16.85 6.72
CA GLU A 408 30.27 -16.75 7.52
C GLU A 408 30.39 -15.44 8.34
N PRO A 409 29.46 -15.16 9.28
CA PRO A 409 29.48 -13.92 10.04
C PRO A 409 30.65 -13.88 11.02
N THR A 410 31.17 -12.68 11.29
CA THR A 410 32.12 -12.46 12.39
C THR A 410 31.40 -12.57 13.74
N LYS A 411 32.14 -12.85 14.82
CA LYS A 411 31.56 -13.03 16.17
C LYS A 411 30.73 -11.84 16.65
N ASN A 412 31.13 -10.62 16.26
CA ASN A 412 30.49 -9.37 16.67
C ASN A 412 29.85 -8.63 15.48
N PHE A 413 29.38 -9.38 14.47
CA PHE A 413 29.00 -8.83 13.17
C PHE A 413 28.04 -7.63 13.25
N TYR A 414 26.93 -7.74 13.99
CA TYR A 414 25.97 -6.62 14.11
C TYR A 414 26.54 -5.44 14.88
N SER A 415 27.38 -5.69 15.90
CA SER A 415 28.09 -4.62 16.61
C SER A 415 29.03 -3.87 15.68
N ASP A 416 29.71 -4.57 14.77
CA ASP A 416 30.56 -3.94 13.76
C ASP A 416 29.69 -3.11 12.80
N CYS A 417 28.51 -3.62 12.43
CA CYS A 417 27.57 -2.96 11.52
C CYS A 417 26.99 -1.65 12.06
N ILE A 418 26.75 -1.53 13.37
CA ILE A 418 26.29 -0.27 13.98
C ILE A 418 27.25 0.90 13.67
N SER A 419 28.55 0.62 13.62
CA SER A 419 29.58 1.62 13.27
C SER A 419 29.87 1.71 11.77
N LEU A 420 29.29 0.84 10.94
CA LEU A 420 29.58 0.74 9.51
C LEU A 420 29.26 2.05 8.79
N PHE A 421 28.07 2.60 9.00
CA PHE A 421 27.62 3.79 8.29
C PHE A 421 28.59 4.97 8.51
N SER A 422 28.96 5.24 9.77
CA SER A 422 29.91 6.30 10.10
C SER A 422 31.31 6.04 9.53
N ARG A 423 31.76 4.78 9.48
CA ARG A 423 33.04 4.41 8.86
C ARG A 423 33.02 4.65 7.36
N ILE A 424 31.97 4.21 6.66
CA ILE A 424 31.84 4.42 5.20
C ILE A 424 31.79 5.91 4.87
N LEU A 425 31.04 6.72 5.62
CA LEU A 425 31.05 8.17 5.42
C LEU A 425 32.45 8.77 5.57
N SER A 426 33.20 8.31 6.58
CA SER A 426 34.58 8.74 6.79
C SER A 426 35.50 8.31 5.64
N ASP A 427 35.40 7.06 5.20
CA ASP A 427 36.22 6.50 4.12
C ASP A 427 35.94 7.17 2.79
N LEU A 428 34.66 7.42 2.48
CA LEU A 428 34.23 8.16 1.29
C LEU A 428 34.82 9.57 1.30
N ASN A 429 34.61 10.31 2.39
CA ASN A 429 35.11 11.68 2.52
C ASN A 429 36.64 11.74 2.42
N HIS A 430 37.35 10.87 3.13
CA HIS A 430 38.81 10.81 3.09
C HIS A 430 39.33 10.46 1.69
N THR A 431 38.69 9.51 1.00
CA THR A 431 39.10 9.05 -0.33
C THR A 431 38.98 10.17 -1.36
N VAL A 432 37.86 10.88 -1.38
CA VAL A 432 37.66 12.00 -2.32
C VAL A 432 38.56 13.18 -1.97
N LEU A 433 38.67 13.56 -0.68
CA LEU A 433 39.52 14.67 -0.25
C LEU A 433 41.00 14.45 -0.57
N LYS A 434 41.49 13.20 -0.51
CA LYS A 434 42.86 12.84 -0.87
C LYS A 434 43.14 12.98 -2.37
N ASN A 435 42.16 12.64 -3.21
CA ASN A 435 42.32 12.63 -4.67
C ASN A 435 41.88 13.95 -5.33
N GLY A 436 41.16 14.82 -4.61
CA GLY A 436 40.64 16.09 -5.09
C GLY A 436 39.36 15.95 -5.91
N GLN A 437 39.36 15.06 -6.90
CA GLN A 437 38.20 14.64 -7.68
C GLN A 437 38.38 13.22 -8.20
N MET A 438 37.29 12.47 -8.39
CA MET A 438 37.35 11.13 -8.97
C MET A 438 36.03 10.70 -9.61
N PRO A 439 36.06 9.81 -10.62
CA PRO A 439 34.85 9.19 -11.17
C PRO A 439 34.16 8.28 -10.14
N LEU A 440 32.84 8.26 -10.16
CA LEU A 440 32.02 7.43 -9.25
C LEU A 440 32.35 5.94 -9.37
N ALA A 441 32.50 5.42 -10.59
CA ALA A 441 32.91 4.04 -10.86
C ALA A 441 34.25 3.68 -10.19
N GLN A 442 35.21 4.61 -10.17
CA GLN A 442 36.49 4.40 -9.49
C GLN A 442 36.31 4.38 -7.98
N LEU A 443 35.54 5.33 -7.43
CA LEU A 443 35.24 5.37 -6.00
C LEU A 443 34.52 4.08 -5.55
N ALA A 444 33.54 3.61 -6.32
CA ALA A 444 32.82 2.37 -6.07
C ALA A 444 33.77 1.18 -5.96
N LYS A 445 34.73 1.08 -6.89
CA LYS A 445 35.77 0.06 -6.86
C LYS A 445 36.69 0.16 -5.64
N GLU A 446 37.10 1.38 -5.25
CA GLU A 446 37.95 1.60 -4.08
C GLU A 446 37.25 1.26 -2.76
N LEU A 447 35.95 1.57 -2.65
CA LEU A 447 35.13 1.25 -1.49
C LEU A 447 34.64 -0.22 -1.49
N GLY A 448 34.80 -0.94 -2.61
CA GLY A 448 34.24 -2.27 -2.78
C GLY A 448 32.71 -2.26 -2.69
N ARG A 449 32.08 -1.32 -3.39
CA ARG A 449 30.62 -1.08 -3.41
C ARG A 449 30.11 -1.03 -4.85
N SER A 450 28.80 -1.18 -5.01
CA SER A 450 28.14 -0.98 -6.31
C SER A 450 28.16 0.49 -6.70
N GLU A 451 28.45 0.79 -7.97
CA GLU A 451 28.34 2.15 -8.51
C GLU A 451 26.91 2.66 -8.42
N LEU A 452 25.91 1.82 -8.73
CA LEU A 452 24.49 2.16 -8.63
C LEU A 452 24.08 2.54 -7.20
N LEU A 453 24.64 1.84 -6.20
CA LEU A 453 24.38 2.18 -4.80
C LEU A 453 24.94 3.55 -4.43
N LEU A 454 26.18 3.83 -4.83
CA LEU A 454 26.80 5.12 -4.55
C LEU A 454 26.11 6.26 -5.30
N GLU A 455 25.70 6.02 -6.55
CA GLU A 455 24.95 6.97 -7.38
C GLU A 455 23.65 7.41 -6.70
N GLU A 456 22.95 6.46 -6.06
CA GLU A 456 21.70 6.72 -5.35
C GLU A 456 21.92 7.46 -4.02
N ILE A 457 22.88 7.02 -3.20
CA ILE A 457 23.01 7.57 -1.83
C ILE A 457 23.79 8.87 -1.76
N ILE A 458 24.80 9.09 -2.60
CA ILE A 458 25.73 10.23 -2.47
C ILE A 458 25.01 11.58 -2.59
N PRO A 459 24.12 11.82 -3.58
CA PRO A 459 23.41 13.09 -3.69
C PRO A 459 22.69 13.45 -2.40
N ASN A 460 21.96 12.49 -1.84
CA ASN A 460 21.21 12.65 -0.60
C ASN A 460 22.13 12.86 0.62
N LEU A 461 23.24 12.12 0.71
CA LEU A 461 24.24 12.31 1.77
C LEU A 461 24.90 13.71 1.73
N ILE A 462 25.07 14.29 0.55
CA ILE A 462 25.56 15.67 0.40
C ILE A 462 24.48 16.67 0.82
N GLU A 463 23.24 16.48 0.36
CA GLU A 463 22.08 17.32 0.70
C GLU A 463 21.85 17.39 2.21
N LEU A 464 21.97 16.26 2.92
CA LEU A 464 21.82 16.14 4.37
C LEU A 464 23.07 16.57 5.16
N GLU A 465 24.05 17.20 4.51
CA GLU A 465 25.32 17.63 5.10
C GLU A 465 26.12 16.51 5.80
N HIS A 466 25.90 15.25 5.42
CA HIS A 466 26.71 14.12 5.89
C HIS A 466 28.09 14.09 5.20
N LEU A 467 28.18 14.69 4.02
CA LEU A 467 29.40 14.86 3.22
C LEU A 467 29.63 16.35 2.88
N PRO A 468 29.77 17.24 3.88
CA PRO A 468 29.65 18.69 3.68
C PRO A 468 30.78 19.32 2.86
N ASN A 469 31.86 18.59 2.61
CA ASN A 469 33.02 19.07 1.86
C ASN A 469 33.09 18.50 0.43
N LEU A 470 32.02 17.85 -0.04
CA LEU A 470 32.00 17.16 -1.33
C LEU A 470 30.88 17.72 -2.22
N LEU A 471 31.10 17.65 -3.53
CA LEU A 471 30.14 17.94 -4.58
C LEU A 471 30.02 16.74 -5.50
N TYR A 472 28.80 16.45 -5.97
CA TYR A 472 28.53 15.40 -6.94
C TYR A 472 27.91 16.01 -8.20
N ASP A 473 28.49 15.68 -9.35
CA ASP A 473 27.96 16.02 -10.67
C ASP A 473 27.29 14.77 -11.27
N PRO A 474 25.95 14.73 -11.36
CA PRO A 474 25.22 13.58 -11.88
C PRO A 474 25.38 13.39 -13.39
N GLU A 475 25.67 14.45 -14.16
CA GLU A 475 25.83 14.33 -15.62
C GLU A 475 27.13 13.62 -15.96
N THR A 476 28.21 13.94 -15.24
CA THR A 476 29.53 13.37 -15.47
C THR A 476 29.87 12.20 -14.53
N LYS A 477 29.00 11.91 -13.55
CA LYS A 477 29.23 10.96 -12.45
C LYS A 477 30.56 11.21 -11.74
N MET A 478 30.87 12.47 -11.48
CA MET A 478 32.11 12.90 -10.83
C MET A 478 31.83 13.37 -9.42
N ILE A 479 32.66 12.94 -8.47
CA ILE A 479 32.66 13.48 -7.11
C ILE A 479 33.94 14.29 -6.90
N SER A 480 33.81 15.47 -6.31
CA SER A 480 34.93 16.39 -6.07
C SER A 480 34.86 17.04 -4.70
N LYS A 481 35.99 17.55 -4.25
CA LYS A 481 36.07 18.39 -3.05
C LYS A 481 35.40 19.74 -3.32
N SER A 482 34.54 20.21 -2.41
CA SER A 482 34.04 21.59 -2.41
C SER A 482 35.19 22.55 -2.09
N ASN A 483 35.30 23.63 -2.87
CA ASN A 483 36.36 24.63 -2.71
C ASN A 483 36.26 25.41 -1.40
#